data_AF-A0A2R6M019-F1
#
_entry.id   AF-A0A2R6M019-F1
#
_cell.length_a   1.000
_cell.length_b   1.000
_cell.length_c   1.000
_cell.angle_alpha   90.00
_cell.angle_beta   90.00
_cell.angle_gamma   90.00
#
_symmetry.space_group_name_H-M   'P 1'
#
loop_
_entity.id
_entity.type
_entity.pdbx_description
1 polymer ?
#
loop_
_entity_poly.entity_id
_entity_poly.type
_entity_poly.pdbx_seq_one_letter_code
_entity_poly.pdbx_strand_id
1 'polypeptide(L)'
;MPSRSERAVGLALSLFGFGLLRPLSQQFEETDIRQHALKWLPAALIAGYVKLVEGRDAASVGLHWDGPRTFLRRVGVGLAVMLGANVVVQPLLDRIDDGGEFAADVSAFTELGYGERLFAALTAGVTEELLLRGYAFERLAEWSDSEGVAAAVSTVVFVLLHRGETWSWQSVLRITQPAAITTALYVRWRDLLALMTVHTLNDAIGLLLVERFEES
;
A
#
# COMPACT_ATOMS: atom_id res chain seq x y z
N MET A 1 24.64 -12.24 8.23
CA MET A 1 24.14 -11.32 7.18
C MET A 1 23.66 -12.17 6.01
N PRO A 2 22.48 -11.90 5.43
CA PRO A 2 21.98 -12.66 4.30
C PRO A 2 22.91 -12.51 3.08
N SER A 3 23.10 -13.63 2.39
CA SER A 3 23.78 -13.73 1.09
C SER A 3 23.13 -12.81 0.05
N ARG A 4 23.82 -12.57 -1.06
CA ARG A 4 23.27 -11.78 -2.18
C ARG A 4 22.02 -12.46 -2.79
N SER A 5 22.04 -13.78 -2.90
CA SER A 5 20.92 -14.57 -3.42
C SER A 5 19.69 -14.49 -2.51
N GLU A 6 19.87 -14.56 -1.20
CA GLU A 6 18.76 -14.41 -0.25
C GLU A 6 18.11 -13.03 -0.37
N ARG A 7 18.92 -11.96 -0.41
CA ARG A 7 18.39 -10.60 -0.61
C ARG A 7 17.61 -10.46 -1.92
N ALA A 8 18.11 -11.04 -3.01
CA ALA A 8 17.42 -11.02 -4.30
C ALA A 8 16.08 -11.78 -4.25
N VAL A 9 16.03 -12.94 -3.59
CA VAL A 9 14.80 -13.73 -3.43
C VAL A 9 13.77 -12.97 -2.62
N GLY A 10 14.14 -12.43 -1.46
CA GLY A 10 13.20 -11.66 -0.64
C GLY A 10 12.71 -10.41 -1.37
N LEU A 11 13.58 -9.69 -2.09
CA LEU A 11 13.15 -8.55 -2.91
C LEU A 11 12.19 -8.95 -4.03
N ALA A 12 12.43 -10.07 -4.71
CA ALA A 12 11.52 -10.57 -5.72
C ALA A 12 10.16 -10.95 -5.13
N LEU A 13 10.15 -11.63 -3.98
CA LEU A 13 8.92 -11.95 -3.25
C LEU A 13 8.15 -10.69 -2.84
N SER A 14 8.86 -9.65 -2.40
CA SER A 14 8.24 -8.42 -1.92
C SER A 14 7.69 -7.55 -3.05
N LEU A 15 8.44 -7.39 -4.14
CA LEU A 15 8.07 -6.53 -5.27
C LEU A 15 7.07 -7.19 -6.21
N PHE A 16 7.05 -8.53 -6.29
CA PHE A 16 6.23 -9.24 -7.28
C PHE A 16 5.27 -10.26 -6.65
N GLY A 17 5.24 -10.40 -5.33
CA GLY A 17 4.40 -11.37 -4.62
C GLY A 17 2.91 -11.28 -4.97
N PHE A 18 2.36 -10.07 -5.06
CA PHE A 18 0.97 -9.88 -5.51
C PHE A 18 0.78 -10.30 -6.98
N GLY A 19 1.71 -9.90 -7.87
CA GLY A 19 1.67 -10.27 -9.28
C GLY A 19 1.72 -11.79 -9.51
N LEU A 20 2.46 -12.53 -8.67
CA LEU A 20 2.51 -14.00 -8.73
C LEU A 20 1.18 -14.66 -8.33
N LEU A 21 0.39 -14.02 -7.46
CA LEU A 21 -0.92 -14.51 -7.07
C LEU A 21 -2.05 -14.05 -7.99
N ARG A 22 -1.78 -13.15 -8.93
CA ARG A 22 -2.78 -12.59 -9.85
C ARG A 22 -3.59 -13.66 -10.62
N PRO A 23 -3.00 -14.73 -11.18
CA PRO A 23 -3.80 -15.76 -11.87
C PRO A 23 -4.76 -16.52 -10.94
N LEU A 24 -4.45 -16.58 -9.64
CA LEU A 24 -5.33 -17.18 -8.63
C LEU A 24 -6.39 -16.16 -8.18
N SER A 25 -6.02 -14.90 -7.98
CA SER A 25 -6.95 -13.86 -7.56
C SER A 25 -8.02 -13.58 -8.62
N GLN A 26 -7.66 -13.63 -9.90
CA GLN A 26 -8.57 -13.45 -11.04
C GLN A 26 -9.61 -14.58 -11.22
N GLN A 27 -9.55 -15.64 -10.39
CA GLN A 27 -10.61 -16.66 -10.34
C GLN A 27 -11.79 -16.23 -9.47
N PHE A 28 -11.64 -15.15 -8.71
CA PHE A 28 -12.66 -14.56 -7.86
C PHE A 28 -13.17 -13.26 -8.49
N GLU A 29 -14.40 -12.87 -8.16
CA GLU A 29 -14.93 -11.55 -8.52
C GLU A 29 -14.12 -10.47 -7.79
N GLU A 30 -14.02 -9.26 -8.37
CA GLU A 30 -13.22 -8.17 -7.78
C GLU A 30 -13.70 -7.75 -6.38
N THR A 31 -14.98 -7.95 -6.12
CA THR A 31 -15.66 -7.71 -4.85
C THR A 31 -15.61 -8.92 -3.91
N ASP A 32 -14.90 -9.99 -4.26
CA ASP A 32 -14.77 -11.15 -3.40
C ASP A 32 -13.75 -10.92 -2.28
N ILE A 33 -14.18 -11.08 -1.04
CA ILE A 33 -13.31 -10.97 0.14
C ILE A 33 -12.08 -11.90 0.09
N ARG A 34 -12.16 -13.01 -0.65
CA ARG A 34 -11.06 -13.95 -0.87
C ARG A 34 -9.92 -13.31 -1.66
N GLN A 35 -10.21 -12.43 -2.61
CA GLN A 35 -9.20 -11.69 -3.35
C GLN A 35 -8.37 -10.81 -2.41
N HIS A 36 -9.03 -10.11 -1.47
CA HIS A 36 -8.32 -9.37 -0.42
C HIS A 36 -7.56 -10.30 0.51
N ALA A 37 -8.17 -11.40 0.98
CA ALA A 37 -7.52 -12.34 1.90
C ALA A 37 -6.22 -12.93 1.31
N LEU A 38 -6.15 -13.17 0.00
CA LEU A 38 -4.94 -13.67 -0.67
C LEU A 38 -3.74 -12.72 -0.56
N LYS A 39 -3.95 -11.40 -0.40
CA LYS A 39 -2.86 -10.43 -0.19
C LYS A 39 -2.06 -10.71 1.10
N TRP A 40 -2.65 -11.40 2.07
CA TRP A 40 -1.95 -11.79 3.29
C TRP A 40 -0.89 -12.87 3.08
N LEU A 41 -0.99 -13.68 2.02
CA LEU A 41 -0.01 -14.73 1.74
C LEU A 41 1.41 -14.19 1.49
N PRO A 42 1.66 -13.24 0.55
CA PRO A 42 2.99 -12.67 0.35
C PRO A 42 3.47 -11.89 1.58
N ALA A 43 2.57 -11.21 2.29
CA ALA A 43 2.89 -10.52 3.54
C ALA A 43 3.39 -11.49 4.63
N ALA A 44 2.70 -12.62 4.82
CA ALA A 44 3.10 -13.66 5.76
C ALA A 44 4.41 -14.34 5.34
N LEU A 45 4.60 -14.58 4.03
CA LEU A 45 5.85 -15.12 3.49
C LEU A 45 7.03 -14.18 3.76
N ILE A 46 6.87 -12.86 3.56
CA ILE A 46 7.93 -11.89 3.85
C ILE A 46 8.19 -11.76 5.35
N ALA A 47 7.15 -11.70 6.19
CA ALA A 47 7.33 -11.70 7.65
C ALA A 47 8.10 -12.94 8.13
N GLY A 48 7.74 -14.12 7.60
CA GLY A 48 8.47 -15.36 7.81
C GLY A 48 9.90 -15.32 7.26
N TYR A 49 10.10 -14.75 6.08
CA TYR A 49 11.41 -14.63 5.44
C TYR A 49 12.39 -13.79 6.28
N VAL A 50 11.96 -12.62 6.75
CA VAL A 50 12.74 -11.74 7.64
C VAL A 50 13.19 -12.50 8.88
N LYS A 51 12.27 -13.23 9.52
CA LYS A 51 12.56 -13.90 10.79
C LYS A 51 13.38 -15.18 10.63
N LEU A 52 13.00 -16.03 9.67
CA LEU A 52 13.50 -17.39 9.54
C LEU A 52 14.72 -17.50 8.61
N VAL A 53 14.80 -16.65 7.58
CA VAL A 53 15.89 -16.68 6.59
C VAL A 53 16.91 -15.59 6.88
N GLU A 54 16.48 -14.34 7.07
CA GLU A 54 17.43 -13.24 7.34
C GLU A 54 17.91 -13.22 8.80
N GLY A 55 17.17 -13.86 9.71
CA GLY A 55 17.45 -13.86 11.14
C GLY A 55 17.29 -12.47 11.78
N ARG A 56 16.50 -11.58 11.18
CA ARG A 56 16.31 -10.20 11.64
C ARG A 56 15.03 -10.06 12.47
N ASP A 57 14.96 -8.97 13.22
CA ASP A 57 13.76 -8.58 13.95
C ASP A 57 12.78 -7.81 13.07
N ALA A 58 11.57 -7.59 13.60
CA ALA A 58 10.56 -6.80 12.90
C ALA A 58 10.95 -5.31 12.78
N ALA A 59 11.80 -4.80 13.68
CA ALA A 59 12.33 -3.46 13.59
C ALA A 59 13.17 -3.24 12.32
N SER A 60 13.79 -4.30 11.77
CA SER A 60 14.48 -4.24 10.48
C SER A 60 13.60 -3.92 9.27
N VAL A 61 12.28 -4.02 9.40
CA VAL A 61 11.31 -3.58 8.38
C VAL A 61 10.51 -2.36 8.85
N GLY A 62 11.02 -1.61 9.82
CA GLY A 62 10.34 -0.43 10.38
C GLY A 62 9.19 -0.75 11.33
N LEU A 63 8.97 -2.02 11.71
CA LEU A 63 7.92 -2.38 12.65
C LEU A 63 8.43 -2.28 14.09
N HIS A 64 8.18 -1.14 14.73
CA HIS A 64 8.50 -0.88 16.13
C HIS A 64 7.39 -0.08 16.82
N TRP A 65 7.45 0.02 18.15
CA TRP A 65 6.47 0.75 18.96
C TRP A 65 7.16 1.80 19.82
N ASP A 66 6.94 3.08 19.47
CA ASP A 66 7.51 4.24 20.16
C ASP A 66 6.58 4.85 21.21
N GLY A 67 5.53 4.12 21.60
CA GLY A 67 4.53 4.56 22.57
C GLY A 67 3.32 5.28 21.96
N PRO A 68 2.21 5.36 22.71
CA PRO A 68 0.91 5.78 22.19
C PRO A 68 0.90 7.24 21.71
N ARG A 69 1.61 8.13 22.39
CA ARG A 69 1.67 9.56 22.01
C ARG A 69 2.35 9.76 20.66
N THR A 70 3.46 9.06 20.42
CA THR A 70 4.20 9.15 19.16
C THR A 70 3.37 8.57 18.02
N PHE A 71 2.77 7.40 18.27
CA PHE A 71 1.86 6.74 17.33
C PHE A 71 0.69 7.65 16.94
N LEU A 72 -0.09 8.14 17.91
CA LEU A 72 -1.25 9.01 17.66
C LEU A 72 -0.85 10.30 16.92
N ARG A 73 0.29 10.89 17.25
CA ARG A 73 0.81 12.07 16.53
C ARG A 73 1.14 11.74 15.07
N ARG A 74 1.87 10.66 14.81
CA ARG A 74 2.24 10.25 13.44
C ARG A 74 0.99 9.92 12.63
N VAL A 75 0.05 9.16 13.20
CA VAL A 75 -1.23 8.84 12.55
C VAL A 75 -2.02 10.11 12.26
N GLY A 76 -2.20 11.00 13.24
CA GLY A 76 -2.94 12.25 13.06
C GLY A 76 -2.32 13.18 12.00
N VAL A 77 -0.99 13.35 12.02
CA VAL A 77 -0.29 14.14 11.00
C VAL A 77 -0.38 13.49 9.64
N GLY A 78 -0.16 12.17 9.54
CA GLY A 78 -0.17 11.45 8.27
C GLY A 78 -1.53 11.48 7.61
N LEU A 79 -2.59 11.26 8.39
CA LEU A 79 -3.96 11.35 7.91
C LEU A 79 -4.30 12.78 7.48
N ALA A 80 -3.91 13.79 8.25
CA ALA A 80 -4.12 15.19 7.86
C ALA A 80 -3.39 15.56 6.55
N VAL A 81 -2.16 15.05 6.36
CA VAL A 81 -1.40 15.25 5.11
C VAL A 81 -2.08 14.54 3.94
N MET A 82 -2.51 13.29 4.09
CA MET A 82 -3.20 12.53 3.04
C MET A 82 -4.51 13.20 2.62
N LEU A 83 -5.39 13.49 3.58
CA LEU A 83 -6.68 14.13 3.32
C LEU A 83 -6.51 15.56 2.78
N GLY A 84 -5.58 16.33 3.36
CA GLY A 84 -5.28 17.68 2.89
C GLY A 84 -4.71 17.69 1.47
N ALA A 85 -3.86 16.72 1.12
CA ALA A 85 -3.36 16.55 -0.23
C ALA A 85 -4.49 16.19 -1.21
N ASN A 86 -5.46 15.35 -0.81
CA ASN A 86 -6.62 15.05 -1.66
C ASN A 86 -7.42 16.32 -1.99
N VAL A 87 -7.65 17.20 -1.01
CA VAL A 87 -8.35 18.49 -1.22
C VAL A 87 -7.64 19.39 -2.25
N VAL A 88 -6.30 19.34 -2.29
CA VAL A 88 -5.50 20.20 -3.18
C VAL A 88 -5.29 19.56 -4.55
N VAL A 89 -5.02 18.26 -4.58
CA VAL A 89 -4.57 17.54 -5.79
C VAL A 89 -5.74 17.01 -6.61
N GLN A 90 -6.81 16.52 -5.98
CA GLN A 90 -7.96 15.96 -6.72
C GLN A 90 -8.58 16.96 -7.72
N PRO A 91 -8.81 18.25 -7.37
CA PRO A 91 -9.33 19.22 -8.36
C PRO A 91 -8.40 19.47 -9.55
N LEU A 92 -7.10 19.17 -9.43
CA LEU A 92 -6.16 19.23 -10.55
C LEU A 92 -6.24 17.96 -11.39
N LEU A 93 -6.37 16.80 -10.76
CA LEU A 93 -6.55 15.50 -11.43
C LEU A 93 -7.89 15.42 -12.17
N ASP A 94 -8.96 16.01 -11.63
CA ASP A 94 -10.28 16.07 -12.27
C ASP A 94 -10.30 16.92 -13.55
N ARG A 95 -9.25 17.71 -13.80
CA ARG A 95 -9.06 18.40 -15.09
C ARG A 95 -8.48 17.49 -16.17
N ILE A 96 -7.97 16.32 -15.79
CA ILE A 96 -7.50 15.29 -16.71
C ILE A 96 -8.70 14.41 -16.99
N ASP A 97 -9.17 14.42 -18.24
CA ASP A 97 -10.26 13.54 -18.66
C ASP A 97 -9.82 12.07 -18.56
N ASP A 98 -10.36 11.38 -17.56
CA ASP A 98 -10.18 9.95 -17.34
C ASP A 98 -11.35 9.11 -17.89
N GLY A 99 -12.29 9.74 -18.61
CA GLY A 99 -13.46 9.08 -19.17
C GLY A 99 -14.43 8.54 -18.10
N GLY A 100 -14.29 8.95 -16.84
CA GLY A 100 -15.08 8.43 -15.72
C GLY A 100 -14.61 7.08 -15.18
N GLU A 101 -13.46 6.57 -15.64
CA GLU A 101 -12.93 5.26 -15.22
C GLU A 101 -12.64 5.22 -13.72
N PHE A 102 -12.10 6.29 -13.14
CA PHE A 102 -11.83 6.32 -11.70
C PHE A 102 -13.10 6.23 -10.85
N ALA A 103 -14.16 6.94 -11.25
CA ALA A 103 -15.44 6.86 -10.57
C ALA A 103 -16.02 5.44 -10.68
N ALA A 104 -15.94 4.81 -11.86
CA ALA A 104 -16.40 3.44 -12.05
C ALA A 104 -15.62 2.41 -11.20
N ASP A 105 -14.28 2.49 -11.19
CA ASP A 105 -13.41 1.62 -10.38
C ASP A 105 -13.72 1.75 -8.88
N VAL A 106 -13.96 2.99 -8.41
CA VAL A 106 -14.32 3.27 -7.02
C VAL A 106 -15.73 2.78 -6.70
N SER A 107 -16.70 3.01 -7.59
CA SER A 107 -18.08 2.55 -7.43
C SER A 107 -18.23 1.04 -7.41
N ALA A 108 -17.30 0.25 -7.96
CA ALA A 108 -17.31 -1.20 -7.81
C ALA A 108 -17.32 -1.64 -6.32
N PHE A 109 -16.79 -0.82 -5.42
CA PHE A 109 -16.82 -1.09 -3.98
C PHE A 109 -18.19 -0.81 -3.33
N THR A 110 -19.15 -0.17 -4.01
CA THR A 110 -20.49 0.06 -3.45
C THR A 110 -21.25 -1.25 -3.24
N GLU A 111 -20.93 -2.28 -4.04
CA GLU A 111 -21.48 -3.64 -3.91
C GLU A 111 -21.07 -4.34 -2.61
N LEU A 112 -19.97 -3.91 -1.97
CA LEU A 112 -19.47 -4.46 -0.72
C LEU A 112 -20.22 -3.91 0.49
N GLY A 113 -20.46 -4.77 1.48
CA GLY A 113 -20.89 -4.33 2.80
C GLY A 113 -19.80 -3.53 3.52
N TYR A 114 -20.18 -2.66 4.46
CA TYR A 114 -19.22 -1.82 5.21
C TYR A 114 -18.11 -2.62 5.90
N GLY A 115 -18.41 -3.83 6.41
CA GLY A 115 -17.40 -4.70 7.01
C GLY A 115 -16.35 -5.19 6.01
N GLU A 116 -16.76 -5.49 4.78
CA GLU A 116 -15.87 -5.93 3.70
C GLU A 116 -15.00 -4.78 3.20
N ARG A 117 -15.57 -3.57 3.07
CA ARG A 117 -14.81 -2.35 2.75
C ARG A 117 -13.73 -2.05 3.79
N LEU A 118 -14.07 -2.17 5.08
CA LEU A 118 -13.10 -2.02 6.17
C LEU A 118 -12.01 -3.10 6.13
N PHE A 119 -12.37 -4.34 5.83
CA PHE A 119 -11.40 -5.42 5.67
C PHE A 119 -10.48 -5.20 4.47
N ALA A 120 -11.02 -4.71 3.35
CA ALA A 120 -10.23 -4.35 2.16
C ALA A 120 -9.21 -3.26 2.50
N ALA A 121 -9.65 -2.17 3.15
CA ALA A 121 -8.77 -1.07 3.59
C ALA A 121 -7.69 -1.53 4.58
N LEU A 122 -8.04 -2.38 5.55
CA LEU A 122 -7.06 -2.94 6.49
C LEU A 122 -6.05 -3.82 5.76
N THR A 123 -6.53 -4.69 4.88
CA THR A 123 -5.71 -5.60 4.11
C THR A 123 -4.74 -4.85 3.21
N ALA A 124 -5.21 -3.86 2.45
CA ALA A 124 -4.37 -3.01 1.61
C ALA A 124 -3.31 -2.30 2.45
N GLY A 125 -3.73 -1.51 3.45
CA GLY A 125 -2.81 -0.73 4.27
C GLY A 125 -1.78 -1.54 5.05
N VAL A 126 -2.09 -2.78 5.49
CA VAL A 126 -1.12 -3.63 6.18
C VAL A 126 -0.20 -4.36 5.21
N THR A 127 -0.77 -5.08 4.25
CA THR A 127 -0.01 -6.00 3.39
C THR A 127 0.89 -5.23 2.44
N GLU A 128 0.37 -4.18 1.81
CA GLU A 128 1.10 -3.40 0.82
C GLU A 128 2.22 -2.58 1.47
N GLU A 129 1.97 -1.97 2.63
CA GLU A 129 3.02 -1.24 3.35
C GLU A 129 4.11 -2.18 3.86
N LEU A 130 3.78 -3.38 4.38
CA LEU A 130 4.79 -4.35 4.81
C LEU A 130 5.70 -4.77 3.66
N LEU A 131 5.13 -5.04 2.48
CA LEU A 131 5.87 -5.50 1.32
C LEU A 131 6.70 -4.36 0.70
N LEU A 132 6.11 -3.18 0.49
CA LEU A 132 6.74 -2.14 -0.32
C LEU A 132 7.57 -1.16 0.51
N ARG A 133 7.05 -0.66 1.64
CA ARG A 133 7.75 0.31 2.50
C ARG A 133 8.51 -0.37 3.63
N GLY A 134 8.00 -1.45 4.19
CA GLY A 134 8.69 -2.22 5.22
C GLY A 134 9.87 -2.99 4.68
N TYR A 135 9.62 -3.98 3.82
CA TYR A 135 10.67 -4.89 3.37
C TYR A 135 11.43 -4.36 2.15
N ALA A 136 10.74 -4.08 1.03
CA ALA A 136 11.41 -3.76 -0.21
C ALA A 136 12.24 -2.49 -0.11
N PHE A 137 11.69 -1.42 0.47
CA PHE A 137 12.42 -0.18 0.72
C PHE A 137 13.70 -0.43 1.54
N GLU A 138 13.62 -1.08 2.69
CA GLU A 138 14.78 -1.28 3.58
C GLU A 138 15.87 -2.11 2.90
N ARG A 139 15.50 -3.19 2.21
CA ARG A 139 16.47 -4.04 1.50
C ARG A 139 17.05 -3.35 0.27
N LEU A 140 16.28 -2.55 -0.46
CA LEU A 140 16.78 -1.75 -1.57
C LEU A 140 17.73 -0.66 -1.09
N ALA A 141 17.42 0.01 0.02
CA ALA A 141 18.27 1.04 0.61
C ALA A 141 19.61 0.42 1.06
N GLU A 142 19.58 -0.73 1.73
CA GLU A 142 20.78 -1.47 2.11
C GLU A 142 21.61 -1.97 0.92
N TRP A 143 20.97 -2.40 -0.17
CA TRP A 143 21.68 -2.89 -1.35
C TRP A 143 22.29 -1.73 -2.14
N SER A 144 21.49 -0.71 -2.45
CA SER A 144 21.89 0.42 -3.29
C SER A 144 22.68 1.50 -2.56
N ASP A 145 22.74 1.43 -1.22
CA ASP A 145 23.27 2.51 -0.35
C ASP A 145 22.61 3.86 -0.64
N SER A 146 21.32 3.84 -1.01
CA SER A 146 20.57 5.01 -1.43
C SER A 146 19.09 4.91 -1.07
N GLU A 147 18.67 5.75 -0.12
CA GLU A 147 17.26 5.91 0.23
C GLU A 147 16.44 6.45 -0.95
N GLY A 148 17.04 7.28 -1.81
CA GLY A 148 16.38 7.83 -2.99
C GLY A 148 16.04 6.76 -4.02
N VAL A 149 16.96 5.82 -4.28
CA VAL A 149 16.71 4.68 -5.17
C VAL A 149 15.65 3.77 -4.57
N ALA A 150 15.72 3.48 -3.27
CA ALA A 150 14.72 2.67 -2.59
C ALA A 150 13.32 3.29 -2.65
N ALA A 151 13.22 4.60 -2.38
CA ALA A 151 11.98 5.37 -2.46
C ALA A 151 11.38 5.33 -3.87
N ALA A 152 12.21 5.59 -4.89
CA ALA A 152 11.76 5.61 -6.28
C ALA A 152 11.27 4.23 -6.73
N VAL A 153 12.06 3.18 -6.51
CA VAL A 153 11.72 1.82 -6.95
C VAL A 153 10.48 1.29 -6.22
N SER A 154 10.42 1.40 -4.89
CA SER A 154 9.26 0.95 -4.11
C SER A 154 7.97 1.67 -4.52
N THR A 155 8.04 2.99 -4.75
CA THR A 155 6.87 3.79 -5.18
C THR A 155 6.42 3.43 -6.59
N VAL A 156 7.35 3.32 -7.54
CA VAL A 156 7.01 2.96 -8.93
C VAL A 156 6.39 1.57 -9.00
N VAL A 157 6.98 0.59 -8.30
CA VAL A 157 6.42 -0.77 -8.26
C VAL A 157 5.05 -0.78 -7.60
N PHE A 158 4.87 -0.07 -6.48
CA PHE A 158 3.55 0.07 -5.84
C PHE A 158 2.49 0.59 -6.81
N VAL A 159 2.77 1.69 -7.52
CA VAL A 159 1.83 2.28 -8.49
C VAL A 159 1.53 1.30 -9.64
N LEU A 160 2.55 0.62 -10.17
CA LEU A 160 2.39 -0.32 -11.27
C LEU A 160 1.64 -1.61 -10.88
N LEU A 161 1.71 -2.04 -9.62
CA LEU A 161 0.99 -3.23 -9.14
C LEU A 161 -0.53 -3.04 -9.14
N HIS A 162 -1.01 -1.80 -9.04
CA HIS A 162 -2.43 -1.49 -9.12
C HIS A 162 -3.01 -1.71 -10.53
N ARG A 163 -2.15 -1.83 -11.55
CA ARG A 163 -2.56 -2.03 -12.94
C ARG A 163 -3.31 -3.35 -13.14
N GLY A 164 -4.61 -3.27 -13.39
CA GLY A 164 -5.48 -4.39 -13.73
C GLY A 164 -5.65 -5.42 -12.61
N GLU A 165 -5.43 -5.00 -11.36
CA GLU A 165 -6.29 -5.48 -10.27
C GLU A 165 -7.67 -4.82 -10.48
N THR A 166 -8.06 -3.88 -9.62
CA THR A 166 -9.31 -3.11 -9.72
C THR A 166 -9.17 -1.83 -10.53
N TRP A 167 -7.94 -1.39 -10.81
CA TRP A 167 -7.70 -0.04 -11.31
C TRP A 167 -7.34 0.02 -12.79
N SER A 168 -8.01 0.92 -13.49
CA SER A 168 -7.71 1.33 -14.86
C SER A 168 -6.35 2.05 -14.96
N TRP A 169 -5.85 2.22 -16.19
CA TRP A 169 -4.61 2.96 -16.43
C TRP A 169 -4.70 4.43 -16.00
N GLN A 170 -5.88 5.03 -16.13
CA GLN A 170 -6.13 6.41 -15.77
C GLN A 170 -6.26 6.54 -14.25
N SER A 171 -6.88 5.57 -13.57
CA SER A 171 -6.93 5.49 -12.12
C SER A 171 -5.54 5.34 -11.46
N VAL A 172 -4.62 4.64 -12.11
CA VAL A 172 -3.22 4.47 -11.63
C VAL A 172 -2.49 5.82 -11.48
N LEU A 173 -2.83 6.84 -12.27
CA LEU A 173 -2.26 8.19 -12.07
C LEU A 173 -2.68 8.80 -10.74
N ARG A 174 -3.95 8.62 -10.35
CA ARG A 174 -4.48 9.13 -9.07
C ARG A 174 -3.84 8.42 -7.87
N ILE A 175 -3.42 7.16 -8.03
CA ILE A 175 -2.69 6.37 -7.02
C ILE A 175 -1.26 6.88 -6.79
N THR A 176 -0.69 7.63 -7.74
CA THR A 176 0.67 8.17 -7.60
C THR A 176 0.79 9.14 -6.42
N GLN A 177 -0.24 9.94 -6.14
CA GLN A 177 -0.25 10.88 -5.03
C GLN A 177 -0.20 10.20 -3.65
N PRO A 178 -1.14 9.28 -3.29
CA PRO A 178 -1.05 8.58 -2.01
C PRO A 178 0.25 7.78 -1.91
N ALA A 179 0.70 7.14 -3.00
CA ALA A 179 1.95 6.38 -3.01
C ALA A 179 3.20 7.25 -2.70
N ALA A 180 3.27 8.46 -3.27
CA ALA A 180 4.37 9.39 -3.02
C ALA A 180 4.35 9.89 -1.57
N ILE A 181 3.17 10.20 -1.04
CA ILE A 181 3.02 10.67 0.34
C ILE A 181 3.38 9.56 1.33
N THR A 182 2.85 8.35 1.18
CA THR A 182 3.16 7.25 2.11
C THR A 182 4.65 6.92 2.10
N THR A 183 5.30 6.92 0.93
CA THR A 183 6.76 6.77 0.85
C THR A 183 7.49 7.92 1.56
N ALA A 184 7.09 9.18 1.36
CA ALA A 184 7.72 10.32 2.03
C ALA A 184 7.55 10.27 3.55
N LEU A 185 6.36 9.90 4.04
CA LEU A 185 6.08 9.68 5.46
C LEU A 185 6.94 8.54 6.01
N TYR A 186 7.09 7.43 5.26
CA TYR A 186 7.95 6.31 5.66
C TYR A 186 9.40 6.74 5.79
N VAL A 187 9.97 7.37 4.75
CA VAL A 187 11.35 7.89 4.76
C VAL A 187 11.57 8.78 5.99
N ARG A 188 10.58 9.63 6.31
CA ARG A 188 10.67 10.58 7.40
C ARG A 188 10.54 9.97 8.79
N TRP A 189 9.70 8.95 8.97
CA TRP A 189 9.37 8.41 10.30
C TRP A 189 10.02 7.08 10.60
N ARG A 190 10.29 6.27 9.57
CA ARG A 190 10.69 4.86 9.61
C ARG A 190 9.80 4.01 10.53
N ASP A 191 8.53 4.42 10.69
CA ASP A 191 7.54 3.79 11.55
C ASP A 191 6.45 3.16 10.67
N LEU A 192 6.62 1.86 10.41
CA LEU A 192 5.73 1.10 9.55
C LEU A 192 4.33 0.96 10.18
N LEU A 193 4.24 0.83 11.51
CA LEU A 193 2.96 0.64 12.19
C LEU A 193 2.07 1.88 12.06
N ALA A 194 2.64 3.07 12.26
CA ALA A 194 1.93 4.32 12.03
C ALA A 194 1.53 4.47 10.56
N LEU A 195 2.42 4.09 9.62
CA LEU A 195 2.13 4.21 8.20
C LEU A 195 1.02 3.28 7.72
N MET A 196 1.04 2.00 8.13
CA MET A 196 -0.04 1.03 7.88
C MET A 196 -1.38 1.60 8.36
N THR A 197 -1.39 2.19 9.56
CA THR A 197 -2.60 2.79 10.12
C THR A 197 -3.07 3.99 9.30
N VAL A 198 -2.17 4.87 8.85
CA VAL A 198 -2.51 6.01 8.00
C VAL A 198 -3.10 5.55 6.66
N HIS A 199 -2.47 4.57 6.02
CA HIS A 199 -2.93 4.01 4.75
C HIS A 199 -4.31 3.36 4.92
N THR A 200 -4.47 2.46 5.89
CA THR A 200 -5.76 1.83 6.19
C THR A 200 -6.86 2.85 6.48
N LEU A 201 -6.58 3.90 7.26
CA LEU A 201 -7.59 4.93 7.56
C LEU A 201 -7.94 5.78 6.33
N ASN A 202 -6.96 6.11 5.49
CA ASN A 202 -7.21 6.82 4.23
C ASN A 202 -8.16 6.01 3.34
N ASP A 203 -7.88 4.72 3.16
CA ASP A 203 -8.68 3.85 2.31
C ASP A 203 -10.06 3.59 2.91
N ALA A 204 -10.13 3.38 4.23
CA ALA A 204 -11.40 3.23 4.92
C ALA A 204 -12.29 4.46 4.74
N ILE A 205 -11.73 5.68 4.84
CA ILE A 205 -12.50 6.91 4.58
C ILE A 205 -12.99 6.94 3.13
N GLY A 206 -12.12 6.65 2.16
CA GLY A 206 -12.51 6.62 0.74
C GLY A 206 -13.63 5.62 0.46
N LEU A 207 -13.47 4.37 0.91
CA LEU A 207 -14.41 3.29 0.66
C LEU A 207 -15.73 3.42 1.45
N LEU A 208 -15.70 4.00 2.66
CA LEU A 208 -16.93 4.28 3.41
C LEU A 208 -17.71 5.46 2.85
N LEU A 209 -17.04 6.38 2.13
CA LEU A 209 -17.67 7.53 1.48
C LEU A 209 -17.92 7.30 -0.01
N VAL A 210 -17.72 6.07 -0.50
CA VAL A 210 -17.85 5.69 -1.92
C VAL A 210 -19.17 6.13 -2.54
N GLU A 211 -20.28 6.03 -1.79
CA GLU A 211 -21.63 6.42 -2.23
C GLU A 211 -21.74 7.91 -2.61
N ARG A 212 -20.86 8.77 -2.07
CA ARG A 212 -20.85 10.20 -2.41
C ARG A 212 -20.23 10.50 -3.77
N PHE A 213 -19.53 9.54 -4.37
CA PHE A 213 -18.94 9.67 -5.71
C PHE A 213 -19.91 9.28 -6.82
N GLU A 214 -21.03 8.61 -6.49
CA GLU A 214 -22.10 8.31 -7.47
C GLU A 214 -23.04 9.50 -7.70
N GLU A 215 -23.11 10.44 -6.76
CA GLU A 215 -24.01 11.60 -6.79
C GLU A 215 -23.39 12.85 -7.47
N SER A 216 -22.12 12.79 -7.88
CA SER A 216 -21.36 13.91 -8.48
C SER A 216 -21.18 13.78 -9.99
#